data_AF-A0A9J6FQV6-F1
#
_entry.id   AF-A0A9J6FQV6-F1
#
_cell.length_a   1.000
_cell.length_b   1.000
_cell.length_c   1.000
_cell.angle_alpha   90.00
_cell.angle_beta   90.00
_cell.angle_gamma   90.00
#
_symmetry.space_group_name_H-M   'P 1'
#
loop_
_entity.id
_entity.type
_entity.pdbx_description
1 polymer ?
#
loop_
_entity_poly.entity_id
_entity_poly.type
_entity_poly.pdbx_seq_one_letter_code
_entity_poly.pdbx_strand_id
1 'polypeptide(L)'
;MLISAGYDVSGFEHLDMISTTYKELGIRQHRWQSDGILTCLVDIYPTLRMNLITDRRSSTNSSKNYVDKAYAWTMDMPITIRRFLK
;
A
#
# COMPACT_ATOMS: atom_id res chain seq x y z
N MET A 1 18.72 -5.16 -12.40
CA MET A 1 17.80 -4.49 -11.46
C MET A 1 18.63 -3.49 -10.65
N LEU A 2 18.26 -2.21 -10.63
CA LEU A 2 18.98 -1.23 -9.80
C LEU A 2 18.75 -1.59 -8.33
N ILE A 3 19.84 -1.93 -7.62
CA ILE A 3 19.78 -2.49 -6.26
C ILE A 3 19.09 -1.52 -5.27
N SER A 4 19.12 -0.21 -5.55
CA SER A 4 18.61 0.85 -4.67
C SER A 4 17.22 1.39 -5.04
N ALA A 5 16.58 0.92 -6.11
CA ALA A 5 15.28 1.45 -6.54
C ALA A 5 14.12 0.62 -5.96
N GLY A 6 13.10 1.32 -5.46
CA GLY A 6 11.78 0.77 -5.11
C GLY A 6 10.67 1.44 -5.90
N TYR A 7 9.47 0.84 -5.87
CA TYR A 7 8.33 1.27 -6.67
C TYR A 7 7.07 1.36 -5.82
N ASP A 8 6.24 2.37 -6.08
CA ASP A 8 4.91 2.55 -5.49
C ASP A 8 3.97 3.09 -6.57
N VAL A 9 2.78 2.49 -6.69
CA VAL A 9 1.68 2.98 -7.51
C VAL A 9 0.61 3.47 -6.54
N SER A 10 0.55 4.79 -6.39
CA SER A 10 -0.21 5.46 -5.31
C SER A 10 -1.57 5.99 -5.74
N GLY A 11 -1.95 5.85 -7.01
CA GLY A 11 -3.32 6.09 -7.42
C GLY A 11 -4.21 5.05 -6.75
N PHE A 12 -5.45 5.39 -6.38
CA PHE A 12 -6.34 4.47 -5.67
C PHE A 12 -6.83 3.29 -6.56
N GLU A 13 -6.06 2.89 -7.57
CA GLU A 13 -6.34 1.74 -8.41
C GLU A 13 -6.56 0.48 -7.57
N HIS A 14 -7.39 -0.42 -8.09
CA HIS A 14 -7.58 -1.73 -7.48
C HIS A 14 -6.24 -2.46 -7.33
N LEU A 15 -6.01 -3.03 -6.14
CA LEU A 15 -4.75 -3.71 -5.81
C LEU A 15 -4.42 -4.87 -6.78
N ASP A 16 -5.44 -5.49 -7.39
CA ASP A 16 -5.25 -6.52 -8.42
C ASP A 16 -4.69 -5.95 -9.73
N MET A 17 -5.10 -4.74 -10.14
CA MET A 17 -4.54 -4.06 -11.31
C MET A 17 -3.07 -3.72 -11.08
N ILE A 18 -2.74 -3.14 -9.92
CA ILE A 18 -1.36 -2.84 -9.53
C ILE A 18 -0.50 -4.12 -9.53
N SER A 19 -1.02 -5.22 -8.98
CA SER A 19 -0.34 -6.52 -9.00
C SER A 19 -0.05 -7.01 -10.41
N THR A 20 -1.01 -6.87 -11.33
CA THR A 20 -0.84 -7.22 -12.75
C THR A 20 0.21 -6.35 -13.42
N THR A 21 0.19 -5.04 -13.20
CA THR A 21 1.20 -4.11 -13.74
C THR A 21 2.61 -4.49 -13.27
N TYR A 22 2.80 -4.81 -11.99
CA TYR A 22 4.10 -5.28 -11.51
C TYR A 22 4.54 -6.59 -12.17
N LYS A 23 3.61 -7.52 -12.41
CA LYS A 23 3.91 -8.78 -13.12
C LYS A 23 4.33 -8.52 -14.57
N GLU A 24 3.62 -7.66 -15.29
CA GLU A 24 3.91 -7.28 -16.69
C GLU A 24 5.26 -6.59 -16.83
N LEU A 25 5.62 -5.73 -15.87
CA LEU A 25 6.91 -5.02 -15.85
C LEU A 25 8.07 -5.87 -15.30
N GLY A 26 7.80 -7.11 -14.86
CA GLY A 26 8.81 -7.98 -14.26
C GLY A 26 9.30 -7.52 -12.87
N ILE A 27 8.56 -6.65 -12.18
CA ILE A 27 8.91 -6.13 -10.86
C ILE A 27 8.40 -7.11 -9.79
N ARG A 28 9.34 -7.82 -9.15
CA ARG A 28 9.04 -8.89 -8.18
C ARG A 28 9.44 -8.57 -6.75
N GLN A 29 10.13 -7.45 -6.53
CA GLN A 29 10.65 -7.03 -5.24
C GLN A 29 10.74 -5.50 -5.17
N HIS A 30 10.93 -4.98 -3.96
CA HIS A 30 11.05 -3.56 -3.65
C HIS A 30 9.76 -2.75 -3.92
N ARG A 31 8.60 -3.39 -3.76
CA ARG A 31 7.29 -2.81 -3.99
C ARG A 31 6.72 -2.28 -2.68
N TRP A 32 6.58 -0.97 -2.60
CA TRP A 32 5.85 -0.31 -1.55
C TRP A 32 4.42 -0.11 -2.03
N GLN A 33 3.46 -0.19 -1.13
CA GLN A 33 2.08 0.17 -1.43
C GLN A 33 1.60 1.20 -0.41
N SER A 34 1.23 2.35 -0.94
CA SER A 34 0.65 3.43 -0.16
C SER A 34 -0.87 3.33 -0.05
N ASP A 35 -1.38 3.87 1.05
CA ASP A 35 -2.79 4.23 1.20
C ASP A 35 -2.88 5.56 1.92
N GLY A 36 -3.74 6.45 1.46
CA GLY A 36 -3.75 7.76 2.07
C GLY A 36 -4.51 8.82 1.34
N ILE A 37 -4.77 9.92 2.03
CA ILE A 37 -5.43 11.10 1.50
C ILE A 37 -4.82 12.36 2.11
N LEU A 38 -5.11 13.52 1.53
CA LEU A 38 -4.76 14.82 2.10
C LEU A 38 -5.20 14.90 3.58
N THR A 39 -4.35 15.47 4.44
CA THR A 39 -4.60 15.55 5.89
C THR A 39 -5.99 16.11 6.22
N CYS A 40 -6.47 17.12 5.48
CA CYS A 40 -7.77 17.72 5.74
C CYS A 40 -8.97 16.77 5.56
N LEU A 41 -8.79 15.64 4.87
CA LEU A 41 -9.82 14.63 4.63
C LEU A 41 -9.54 13.32 5.39
N VAL A 42 -8.41 13.22 6.08
CA VAL A 42 -7.97 11.95 6.67
C VAL A 42 -8.95 11.48 7.74
N ASP A 43 -9.58 12.38 8.50
CA ASP A 43 -10.47 11.99 9.60
C ASP A 43 -11.74 11.25 9.14
N ILE A 44 -12.18 11.43 7.90
CA ILE A 44 -13.31 10.69 7.32
C ILE A 44 -12.86 9.55 6.39
N TYR A 45 -11.56 9.37 6.20
CA TYR A 45 -11.02 8.37 5.28
C TYR A 45 -11.06 6.94 5.89
N PRO A 46 -11.62 5.94 5.18
CA PRO A 46 -11.74 4.58 5.70
C PRO A 46 -10.39 3.85 5.74
N THR A 47 -10.17 2.99 6.74
CA THR A 47 -8.96 2.15 6.84
C THR A 47 -9.04 0.83 6.07
N LEU A 48 -10.17 0.56 5.39
CA LEU A 48 -10.43 -0.70 4.71
C LEU A 48 -9.36 -1.04 3.66
N ARG A 49 -8.94 -0.06 2.85
CA ARG A 49 -7.93 -0.28 1.81
C ARG A 49 -6.57 -0.61 2.44
N MET A 50 -6.16 0.12 3.48
CA MET A 50 -4.95 -0.18 4.26
C MET A 50 -4.96 -1.61 4.84
N ASN A 51 -6.10 -2.09 5.34
CA ASN A 51 -6.24 -3.46 5.82
C ASN A 51 -5.97 -4.47 4.69
N LEU A 52 -6.59 -4.27 3.51
CA LEU A 52 -6.36 -5.13 2.35
C LEU A 52 -4.89 -5.13 1.88
N ILE A 53 -4.21 -3.98 1.97
CA ILE A 53 -2.79 -3.85 1.65
C ILE A 53 -1.94 -4.66 2.63
N THR A 54 -2.25 -4.55 3.93
CA THR A 54 -1.56 -5.26 5.00
C THR A 54 -1.78 -6.77 4.93
N ASP A 55 -3.00 -7.20 4.57
CA ASP A 55 -3.33 -8.61 4.33
C ASP A 55 -2.53 -9.17 3.16
N ARG A 56 -2.43 -8.43 2.05
CA ARG A 56 -1.58 -8.84 0.92
C ARG A 56 -0.15 -9.01 1.37
N ARG A 57 0.44 -7.99 2.00
CA ARG A 57 1.82 -8.02 2.51
C ARG A 57 2.08 -9.25 3.38
N SER A 58 1.14 -9.59 4.27
CA SER A 58 1.31 -10.64 5.28
C SER A 58 1.00 -12.05 4.75
N SER A 59 0.29 -12.16 3.61
CA SER A 59 -0.09 -13.45 3.03
C SER A 59 1.08 -14.13 2.33
N THR A 60 1.69 -15.13 2.95
CA THR A 60 2.85 -15.86 2.39
C THR A 60 2.53 -16.73 1.18
N ASN A 61 1.26 -17.10 0.96
CA ASN A 61 0.84 -18.10 -0.03
C ASN A 61 -0.18 -17.58 -1.06
N SER A 62 -0.44 -16.27 -1.11
CA SER A 62 -1.36 -15.71 -2.11
C SER A 62 -0.63 -15.35 -3.41
N SER A 63 -1.10 -15.87 -4.54
CA SER A 63 -0.66 -15.47 -5.89
C SER A 63 -0.94 -13.99 -6.22
N LYS A 64 -1.66 -13.30 -5.32
CA LYS A 64 -1.97 -11.86 -5.35
C LYS A 64 -1.08 -11.04 -4.40
N ASN A 65 -0.18 -11.66 -3.63
CA ASN A 65 0.76 -10.92 -2.80
C ASN A 65 1.84 -10.26 -3.68
N TYR A 66 1.94 -8.94 -3.61
CA TYR A 66 3.01 -8.17 -4.23
C TYR A 66 3.61 -7.12 -3.28
N VAL A 67 3.11 -6.98 -2.05
CA VAL A 67 3.43 -5.82 -1.21
C VAL A 67 4.61 -6.15 -0.30
N ASP A 68 5.77 -5.53 -0.54
CA ASP A 68 6.97 -5.75 0.26
C ASP A 68 7.09 -4.77 1.43
N LYS A 69 6.46 -3.57 1.33
CA LYS A 69 6.31 -2.51 2.35
C LYS A 69 4.96 -1.81 2.19
N ALA A 70 4.35 -1.40 3.30
CA ALA A 70 3.09 -0.65 3.30
C ALA A 70 3.26 0.61 4.13
N TYR A 71 2.64 1.72 3.73
CA TYR A 71 2.68 2.96 4.49
C TYR A 71 1.39 3.76 4.30
N ALA A 72 1.02 4.51 5.34
CA ALA A 72 -0.12 5.41 5.30
C ALA A 72 0.32 6.87 5.15
N TRP A 73 -0.46 7.68 4.43
CA TRP A 73 -0.23 9.11 4.27
C TRP A 73 -1.58 9.89 4.22
N THR A 74 -1.64 11.20 4.35
CA THR A 74 -0.76 12.02 5.20
C THR A 74 -1.27 11.93 6.64
N MET A 75 -0.37 11.74 7.61
CA MET A 75 -0.73 11.47 9.01
C MET A 75 -0.10 12.51 9.94
N ASP A 76 -0.84 13.59 10.22
CA ASP A 76 -0.32 14.69 11.07
C ASP A 76 -0.81 14.61 12.53
N MET A 77 -1.92 13.90 12.77
CA MET A 77 -2.55 13.82 14.09
C MET A 77 -2.37 12.44 14.75
N PRO A 78 -2.03 12.37 16.05
CA PRO A 78 -1.87 11.09 16.75
C PRO A 78 -3.12 10.21 16.76
N ILE A 79 -4.31 10.81 16.78
CA ILE A 79 -5.57 10.07 16.74
C ILE A 79 -5.73 9.31 15.43
N THR A 80 -5.35 9.93 14.32
CA THR A 80 -5.40 9.35 12.98
C THR A 80 -4.34 8.26 12.84
N ILE A 81 -3.11 8.49 13.32
CA ILE A 81 -2.06 7.45 13.35
C ILE A 81 -2.56 6.22 14.10
N ARG A 82 -3.13 6.39 15.30
CA ARG A 82 -3.69 5.27 16.09
C ARG A 82 -4.82 4.53 15.40
N ARG A 83 -5.58 5.20 14.52
CA ARG A 83 -6.65 4.56 13.75
C ARG A 83 -6.10 3.63 12.67
N PHE A 84 -4.99 4.00 12.03
CA PHE A 84 -4.35 3.19 10.98
C PHE A 84 -3.42 2.09 11.52
N LEU A 85 -3.09 2.13 12.81
CA LEU A 85 -2.31 1.07 13.49
C LEU A 85 -3.17 -0.11 13.99
N LYS A 86 -4.50 -0.03 13.90
CA LYS A 86 -5.44 -1.06 14.33
C LYS A 86 -5.82 -1.94 13.15
#